data_AF-A0A7C5HC55-F1
#
_entry.id   AF-A0A7C5HC55-F1
#
_cell.length_a   1.000
_cell.length_b   1.000
_cell.length_c   1.000
_cell.angle_alpha   90.00
_cell.angle_beta   90.00
_cell.angle_gamma   90.00
#
_symmetry.space_group_name_H-M   'P 1'
#
loop_
_entity.id
_entity.type
_entity.pdbx_description
1 polymer ?
#
loop_
_entity_poly.entity_id
_entity_poly.type
_entity_poly.pdbx_seq_one_letter_code
_entity_poly.pdbx_strand_id
1 'polypeptide(L)'
;MQAEKHLFSTKPILGKFLRNKAVERLFASKSREAAVALAQAVEKAHPEAEVILQRLLNLRYEREPVMHSAMWNYWKSQRFEELLKRTEASESFQSNLMQALETMPQNDWGSGLLFALWSQLDRDDIAAIIETQSRHAPVLEMDALFGLVRGKPERYLHLEDPDYAIFEKAWLAASGAQRQRISLTLLNSQQPRLIAAYDHAVRDEHDPQLVIEALKLCGDHDALFDRLQGLAFNAVLEVIAFWAESGGHPKASAKAAIVEQAVALYRDVAEQLPKSRPSTPPGTQEIFAFWTKRYQSDESIRKDLSSPDPFRRAGALYCGAQRDFIPRSQIREIAIHGTWPEKLVVQYLFNASDESACNEHVAWLRPQDNVVAGILSMRLPGTLEESSRLADQLQGVSAENYQHKLLQLLTLLQGYFLRGLITVDSSDDATESNAVETEEVTDVEW
;
A
#
# COMPACT_ATOMS: atom_id res chain seq x y z
N MET A 1 26.92 -32.53 -27.06
CA MET A 1 26.88 -33.94 -26.58
C MET A 1 28.19 -34.52 -26.02
N GLN A 2 29.34 -34.62 -26.74
CA GLN A 2 30.56 -35.21 -26.14
C GLN A 2 31.28 -34.30 -25.11
N ALA A 3 31.16 -32.97 -25.22
CA ALA A 3 31.79 -32.03 -24.29
C ALA A 3 31.06 -31.96 -22.92
N GLU A 4 29.73 -32.01 -22.91
CA GLU A 4 28.90 -32.06 -21.69
C GLU A 4 29.27 -33.23 -20.77
N LYS A 5 29.63 -34.39 -21.33
CA LYS A 5 30.03 -35.59 -20.58
C LYS A 5 31.25 -35.39 -19.68
N HIS A 6 32.09 -34.40 -19.97
CA HIS A 6 33.30 -34.12 -19.21
C HIS A 6 33.20 -32.83 -18.38
N LEU A 7 32.07 -32.12 -18.44
CA LEU A 7 31.86 -30.85 -17.76
C LEU A 7 31.96 -31.02 -16.24
N PHE A 8 31.45 -32.11 -15.66
CA PHE A 8 31.59 -32.39 -14.22
C PHE A 8 32.59 -33.51 -13.91
N SER A 9 33.64 -33.65 -14.72
CA SER A 9 34.60 -34.74 -14.52
C SER A 9 35.27 -34.67 -13.14
N THR A 10 35.03 -35.70 -12.32
CA THR A 10 35.61 -35.91 -10.98
C THR A 10 36.91 -36.73 -11.00
N LYS A 11 37.42 -37.08 -12.18
CA LYS A 11 38.64 -37.89 -12.31
C LYS A 11 39.83 -37.23 -11.56
N PRO A 12 40.53 -37.96 -10.67
CA PRO A 12 41.69 -37.42 -9.97
C PRO A 12 42.80 -37.05 -10.98
N ILE A 13 43.52 -35.95 -10.71
CA ILE A 13 44.65 -35.40 -11.48
C ILE A 13 44.28 -34.80 -12.86
N LEU A 14 43.44 -35.46 -13.64
CA LEU A 14 43.05 -35.02 -14.99
C LEU A 14 41.71 -34.24 -15.04
N GLY A 15 40.95 -34.21 -13.94
CA GLY A 15 39.62 -33.60 -13.88
C GLY A 15 39.61 -32.13 -14.31
N LYS A 16 40.49 -31.29 -13.74
CA LYS A 16 40.58 -29.86 -14.08
C LYS A 16 40.87 -29.61 -15.56
N PHE A 17 41.81 -30.37 -16.13
CA PHE A 17 42.15 -30.26 -17.55
C PHE A 17 40.97 -30.64 -18.46
N LEU A 18 40.28 -31.73 -18.14
CA LEU A 18 39.11 -32.19 -18.90
C LEU A 18 37.94 -31.21 -18.81
N ARG A 19 37.68 -30.64 -17.62
CA ARG A 19 36.65 -29.61 -17.41
C ARG A 19 36.96 -28.34 -18.20
N ASN A 20 38.18 -27.82 -18.11
CA ASN A 20 38.59 -26.63 -18.88
C ASN A 20 38.47 -26.86 -20.39
N LYS A 21 38.90 -28.03 -20.89
CA LYS A 21 38.76 -28.37 -22.31
C LYS A 21 37.29 -28.51 -22.74
N ALA A 22 36.43 -29.00 -21.86
CA ALA A 22 34.98 -29.05 -22.10
C ALA A 22 34.39 -27.64 -22.17
N VAL A 23 34.73 -26.76 -21.23
CA VAL A 23 34.31 -25.34 -21.21
C VAL A 23 34.74 -24.62 -22.48
N GLU A 24 36.01 -24.72 -22.90
CA GLU A 24 36.48 -24.08 -24.14
C GLU A 24 35.73 -24.59 -25.37
N ARG A 25 35.46 -25.89 -25.44
CA ARG A 25 34.70 -26.47 -26.55
C ARG A 25 33.26 -25.98 -26.58
N LEU A 26 32.64 -25.79 -25.41
CA LEU A 26 31.27 -25.27 -25.31
C LEU A 26 31.21 -23.81 -25.78
N PHE A 27 32.13 -22.95 -25.32
CA PHE A 27 32.23 -21.57 -25.83
C PHE A 27 32.52 -21.52 -27.34
N ALA A 28 33.44 -22.34 -27.83
CA ALA A 28 33.79 -22.38 -29.26
C ALA A 28 32.62 -22.83 -30.16
N SER A 29 31.65 -23.58 -29.62
CA SER A 29 30.50 -24.06 -30.39
C SER A 29 29.50 -22.95 -30.75
N LYS A 30 29.46 -21.85 -29.99
CA LYS A 30 28.53 -20.71 -30.16
C LYS A 30 27.05 -21.11 -30.28
N SER A 31 26.68 -22.27 -29.71
CA SER A 31 25.36 -22.87 -29.83
C SER A 31 24.45 -22.52 -28.64
N ARG A 32 23.13 -22.64 -28.86
CA ARG A 32 22.12 -22.43 -27.81
C ARG A 32 22.30 -23.43 -26.67
N GLU A 33 22.52 -24.70 -27.00
CA GLU A 33 22.67 -25.80 -26.06
C GLU A 33 23.91 -25.62 -25.19
N ALA A 34 25.01 -25.12 -25.79
CA ALA A 34 26.22 -24.82 -25.03
C ALA A 34 26.05 -23.64 -24.06
N ALA A 35 25.32 -22.60 -24.46
CA ALA A 35 25.00 -21.48 -23.57
C ALA A 35 24.25 -21.95 -22.32
N VAL A 36 23.21 -22.77 -22.52
CA VAL A 36 22.38 -23.32 -21.45
C VAL A 36 23.20 -24.27 -20.57
N ALA A 37 24.02 -25.15 -21.15
CA ALA A 37 24.86 -26.08 -20.41
C ALA A 37 25.89 -25.35 -19.54
N LEU A 38 26.49 -24.26 -20.03
CA LEU A 38 27.42 -23.45 -19.27
C LEU A 38 26.73 -22.68 -18.15
N ALA A 39 25.55 -22.09 -18.41
CA ALA A 39 24.77 -21.40 -17.37
C ALA A 39 24.32 -22.37 -16.26
N GLN A 40 23.84 -23.57 -16.62
CA GLN A 40 23.52 -24.65 -15.67
C GLN A 40 24.74 -25.09 -14.86
N ALA A 41 25.94 -25.08 -15.46
CA ALA A 41 27.15 -25.45 -14.74
C ALA A 41 27.48 -24.45 -13.64
N VAL A 42 27.25 -23.16 -13.86
CA VAL A 42 27.41 -22.12 -12.83
C VAL A 42 26.47 -22.40 -11.66
N GLU A 43 25.19 -22.65 -11.92
CA GLU A 43 24.17 -22.93 -10.89
C GLU A 43 24.44 -24.21 -10.10
N LYS A 44 25.02 -25.23 -10.74
CA LYS A 44 25.41 -26.50 -10.09
C LYS A 44 26.75 -26.42 -9.36
N ALA A 45 27.22 -25.21 -9.03
CA ALA A 45 28.46 -24.97 -8.32
C ALA A 45 29.68 -25.67 -8.95
N HIS A 46 29.78 -25.63 -10.28
CA HIS A 46 30.93 -26.18 -10.99
C HIS A 46 32.25 -25.61 -10.45
N PRO A 47 33.35 -26.39 -10.35
CA PRO A 47 34.59 -25.93 -9.71
C PRO A 47 35.20 -24.68 -10.37
N GLU A 48 34.94 -24.49 -11.67
CA GLU A 48 35.35 -23.32 -12.44
C GLU A 48 34.18 -22.34 -12.72
N ALA A 49 33.11 -22.36 -11.91
CA ALA A 49 31.90 -21.55 -12.13
C ALA A 49 32.17 -20.05 -12.27
N GLU A 50 33.08 -19.49 -11.47
CA GLU A 50 33.40 -18.06 -11.52
C GLU A 50 33.99 -17.63 -12.87
N VAL A 51 34.91 -18.44 -13.41
CA VAL A 51 35.55 -18.20 -14.70
C VAL A 51 34.54 -18.36 -15.85
N ILE A 52 33.67 -19.37 -15.76
CA ILE A 52 32.60 -19.58 -16.74
C ILE A 52 31.67 -18.39 -16.74
N LEU A 53 31.22 -17.96 -15.56
CA LEU A 53 30.27 -16.87 -15.39
C LEU A 53 30.83 -15.53 -15.87
N GLN A 54 32.09 -15.21 -15.56
CA GLN A 54 32.74 -14.00 -16.06
C GLN A 54 32.83 -13.99 -17.59
N ARG A 55 33.12 -15.14 -18.23
CA ARG A 55 33.12 -15.24 -19.69
C ARG A 55 31.73 -15.12 -20.30
N LEU A 56 30.74 -15.72 -19.64
CA LEU A 56 29.33 -15.62 -20.02
C LEU A 56 28.83 -14.16 -19.99
N LEU A 57 29.15 -13.40 -18.94
CA LEU A 57 28.80 -11.96 -18.85
C LEU A 57 29.55 -11.09 -19.86
N ASN A 58 30.73 -11.51 -20.32
CA ASN A 58 31.50 -10.81 -21.36
C ASN A 58 31.06 -11.13 -22.80
N LEU A 59 30.07 -12.03 -22.98
CA LEU A 59 29.50 -12.28 -24.30
C LEU A 59 28.86 -10.98 -24.84
N ARG A 60 29.13 -10.66 -26.11
CA ARG A 60 28.54 -9.50 -26.78
C ARG A 60 27.52 -9.97 -27.81
N TYR A 61 26.31 -9.41 -27.75
CA TYR A 61 25.22 -9.75 -28.68
C TYR A 61 25.63 -9.59 -30.16
N GLU A 62 26.41 -8.57 -30.50
CA GLU A 62 26.89 -8.31 -31.88
C GLU A 62 27.78 -9.44 -32.43
N ARG A 63 28.52 -10.13 -31.56
CA ARG A 63 29.48 -11.17 -31.97
C ARG A 63 28.90 -12.56 -31.86
N GLU A 64 28.09 -12.80 -30.84
CA GLU A 64 27.59 -14.14 -30.46
C GLU A 64 26.10 -14.08 -30.06
N PRO A 65 25.20 -13.64 -30.95
CA PRO A 65 23.80 -13.35 -30.60
C PRO A 65 23.05 -14.59 -30.10
N VAL A 66 23.27 -15.75 -30.73
CA VAL A 66 22.61 -17.01 -30.36
C VAL A 66 22.98 -17.43 -28.95
N MET A 67 24.28 -17.42 -28.63
CA MET A 67 24.77 -17.85 -27.32
C MET A 67 24.38 -16.83 -26.24
N HIS A 68 24.54 -15.54 -26.52
CA HIS A 68 24.16 -14.45 -25.62
C HIS A 68 22.68 -14.50 -25.26
N SER A 69 21.79 -14.57 -26.26
CA SER A 69 20.35 -14.60 -25.99
C SER A 69 19.88 -15.88 -25.31
N ALA A 70 20.46 -17.03 -25.66
CA ALA A 70 20.14 -18.30 -25.02
C ALA A 70 20.48 -18.30 -23.52
N MET A 71 21.64 -17.76 -23.15
CA MET A 71 22.07 -17.62 -21.76
C MET A 71 21.13 -16.72 -20.96
N TRP A 72 20.85 -15.51 -21.44
CA TRP A 72 19.98 -14.57 -20.72
C TRP A 72 18.54 -15.07 -20.62
N ASN A 73 18.01 -15.73 -21.66
CA ASN A 73 16.69 -16.36 -21.60
C ASN A 73 16.66 -17.53 -20.60
N TYR A 74 17.76 -18.28 -20.49
CA TYR A 74 17.88 -19.33 -19.48
C TYR A 74 17.82 -18.73 -18.07
N TRP A 75 18.63 -17.71 -17.76
CA TRP A 75 18.58 -17.07 -16.44
C TRP A 75 17.24 -16.40 -16.16
N LYS A 76 16.61 -15.77 -17.16
CA LYS A 76 15.24 -15.25 -17.02
C LYS A 76 14.25 -16.35 -16.63
N SER A 77 14.36 -17.55 -17.22
CA SER A 77 13.51 -18.70 -16.88
C SER A 77 13.72 -19.22 -15.45
N GLN A 78 14.92 -19.04 -14.90
CA GLN A 78 15.28 -19.34 -13.52
C GLN A 78 15.09 -18.13 -12.59
N ARG A 79 14.35 -17.09 -13.01
CA ARG A 79 14.12 -15.86 -12.24
C ARG A 79 15.40 -15.21 -11.72
N PHE A 80 16.49 -15.36 -12.47
CA PHE A 80 17.81 -14.82 -12.16
C PHE A 80 18.40 -15.25 -10.80
N GLU A 81 17.85 -16.25 -10.10
CA GLU A 81 18.18 -16.57 -8.70
C GLU A 81 19.69 -16.68 -8.41
N GLU A 82 20.44 -17.35 -9.29
CA GLU A 82 21.88 -17.53 -9.11
C GLU A 82 22.67 -16.23 -9.33
N LEU A 83 22.22 -15.37 -10.25
CA LEU A 83 22.82 -14.04 -10.39
C LEU A 83 22.58 -13.21 -9.13
N LEU A 84 21.37 -13.29 -8.54
CA LEU A 84 21.03 -12.55 -7.33
C LEU A 84 21.91 -12.96 -6.15
N LYS A 85 22.02 -14.27 -5.90
CA LYS A 85 22.87 -14.82 -4.83
C LYS A 85 24.32 -14.35 -4.93
N ARG A 86 24.86 -14.24 -6.15
CA ARG A 86 26.25 -13.81 -6.38
C ARG A 86 26.44 -12.31 -6.34
N THR A 87 25.44 -11.51 -6.71
CA THR A 87 25.51 -10.04 -6.56
C THR A 87 25.65 -9.63 -5.11
N GLU A 88 25.03 -10.35 -4.17
CA GLU A 88 25.14 -10.06 -2.74
C GLU A 88 26.49 -10.49 -2.16
N ALA A 89 27.16 -11.47 -2.79
CA ALA A 89 28.39 -12.07 -2.28
C ALA A 89 29.69 -11.43 -2.81
N SER A 90 29.66 -10.68 -3.93
CA SER A 90 30.88 -10.19 -4.60
C SER A 90 30.68 -8.87 -5.35
N GLU A 91 31.41 -7.83 -4.94
CA GLU A 91 31.44 -6.52 -5.61
C GLU A 91 32.01 -6.58 -7.03
N SER A 92 33.04 -7.41 -7.24
CA SER A 92 33.64 -7.58 -8.58
C SER A 92 32.66 -8.23 -9.57
N PHE A 93 31.79 -9.11 -9.07
CA PHE A 93 30.73 -9.70 -9.86
C PHE A 93 29.66 -8.68 -10.21
N GLN A 94 29.24 -7.85 -9.25
CA GLN A 94 28.30 -6.75 -9.51
C GLN A 94 28.80 -5.85 -10.64
N SER A 95 30.09 -5.45 -10.63
CA SER A 95 30.67 -4.62 -11.69
C SER A 95 30.59 -5.29 -13.07
N ASN A 96 30.94 -6.58 -13.16
CA ASN A 96 30.85 -7.35 -14.41
C ASN A 96 29.40 -7.48 -14.91
N LEU A 97 28.45 -7.71 -14.00
CA LEU A 97 27.03 -7.79 -14.34
C LEU A 97 26.52 -6.45 -14.89
N MET A 98 26.82 -5.35 -14.23
CA MET A 98 26.42 -4.01 -14.67
C MET A 98 26.98 -3.68 -16.05
N GLN A 99 28.26 -3.99 -16.30
CA GLN A 99 28.86 -3.82 -17.63
C GLN A 99 28.17 -4.67 -18.71
N ALA A 100 27.73 -5.89 -18.37
CA ALA A 100 26.98 -6.73 -19.30
C ALA A 100 25.62 -6.12 -19.64
N LEU A 101 24.89 -5.63 -18.62
CA LEU A 101 23.58 -4.98 -18.76
C LEU A 101 23.65 -3.68 -19.58
N GLU A 102 24.67 -2.85 -19.38
CA GLU A 102 24.87 -1.62 -20.16
C GLU A 102 25.00 -1.89 -21.66
N THR A 103 25.57 -3.03 -22.02
CA THR A 103 25.78 -3.43 -23.43
C THR A 103 24.67 -4.30 -24.01
N MET A 104 23.55 -4.44 -23.30
CA MET A 104 22.37 -5.13 -23.84
C MET A 104 21.90 -4.47 -25.15
N PRO A 105 21.44 -5.24 -26.15
CA PRO A 105 20.92 -4.66 -27.38
C PRO A 105 19.73 -3.74 -27.10
N GLN A 106 19.63 -2.63 -27.83
CA GLN A 106 18.56 -1.62 -27.71
C GLN A 106 17.23 -2.01 -28.38
N ASN A 107 16.99 -3.30 -28.57
CA ASN A 107 15.74 -3.83 -29.11
C ASN A 107 14.77 -4.25 -28.00
N ASP A 108 13.54 -4.58 -28.37
CA ASP A 108 12.47 -4.97 -27.43
C ASP A 108 12.87 -6.15 -26.53
N TRP A 109 13.65 -7.10 -27.06
CA TRP A 109 14.14 -8.24 -26.29
C TRP A 109 15.10 -7.81 -25.18
N GLY A 110 16.09 -6.98 -25.50
CA GLY A 110 17.08 -6.49 -24.53
C GLY A 110 16.44 -5.57 -23.49
N SER A 111 15.54 -4.68 -23.92
CA SER A 111 14.74 -3.86 -23.00
C SER A 111 13.88 -4.72 -22.09
N GLY A 112 13.17 -5.71 -22.64
CA GLY A 112 12.34 -6.64 -21.85
C GLY A 112 13.12 -7.48 -20.84
N LEU A 113 14.42 -7.72 -21.05
CA LEU A 113 15.30 -8.33 -20.04
C LEU A 113 15.67 -7.34 -18.92
N LEU A 114 16.06 -6.11 -19.27
CA LEU A 114 16.40 -5.07 -18.29
C LEU A 114 15.22 -4.78 -17.37
N PHE A 115 14.02 -4.58 -17.93
CA PHE A 115 12.80 -4.35 -17.14
C PHE A 115 12.46 -5.56 -16.26
N ALA A 116 12.54 -6.79 -16.78
CA ALA A 116 12.26 -7.98 -15.98
C ALA A 116 13.22 -8.14 -14.80
N LEU A 117 14.52 -7.85 -15.02
CA LEU A 117 15.53 -7.90 -13.98
C LEU A 117 15.32 -6.78 -12.96
N TRP A 118 15.08 -5.55 -13.42
CA TRP A 118 14.74 -4.42 -12.55
C TRP A 118 13.50 -4.71 -11.71
N SER A 119 12.44 -5.27 -12.28
CA SER A 119 11.20 -5.58 -11.56
C SER A 119 11.42 -6.52 -10.36
N GLN A 120 12.38 -7.44 -10.48
CA GLN A 120 12.67 -8.43 -9.44
C GLN A 120 13.65 -7.91 -8.38
N LEU A 121 14.60 -7.08 -8.81
CA LEU A 121 15.68 -6.60 -7.94
C LEU A 121 15.39 -5.23 -7.32
N ASP A 122 14.56 -4.43 -7.97
CA ASP A 122 14.17 -3.10 -7.55
C ASP A 122 15.34 -2.12 -7.35
N ARG A 123 16.47 -2.37 -8.04
CA ARG A 123 17.73 -1.63 -7.89
C ARG A 123 17.79 -0.35 -8.74
N ASP A 124 18.34 0.71 -8.13
CA ASP A 124 18.47 2.02 -8.75
C ASP A 124 19.52 2.07 -9.87
N ASP A 125 20.55 1.23 -9.83
CA ASP A 125 21.60 1.19 -10.83
C ASP A 125 21.11 0.60 -12.17
N ILE A 126 20.27 -0.43 -12.13
CA ILE A 126 19.57 -0.96 -13.32
C ILE A 126 18.56 0.08 -13.84
N ALA A 127 17.83 0.76 -12.94
CA ALA A 127 16.92 1.83 -13.34
C ALA A 127 17.66 2.98 -14.07
N ALA A 128 18.85 3.34 -13.59
CA ALA A 128 19.68 4.37 -14.23
C ALA A 128 20.10 3.98 -15.66
N ILE A 129 20.38 2.71 -15.94
CA ILE A 129 20.65 2.22 -17.30
C ILE A 129 19.41 2.41 -18.19
N ILE A 130 18.24 1.98 -17.71
CA ILE A 130 16.97 2.10 -18.43
C ILE A 130 16.68 3.56 -18.78
N GLU A 131 16.88 4.47 -17.83
CA GLU A 131 16.66 5.91 -18.01
C GLU A 131 17.69 6.55 -18.97
N THR A 132 18.98 6.32 -18.74
CA THR A 132 20.07 6.91 -19.53
C THR A 132 19.99 6.50 -20.99
N GLN A 133 19.60 5.26 -21.24
CA GLN A 133 19.45 4.71 -22.59
C GLN A 133 18.05 4.90 -23.17
N SER A 134 17.16 5.63 -22.47
CA SER A 134 15.77 5.89 -22.90
C SER A 134 15.03 4.63 -23.35
N ARG A 135 15.17 3.53 -22.59
CA ARG A 135 14.57 2.24 -22.94
C ARG A 135 13.05 2.30 -22.80
N HIS A 136 12.37 1.65 -23.75
CA HIS A 136 10.93 1.42 -23.71
C HIS A 136 10.62 0.08 -23.06
N ALA A 137 9.63 0.06 -22.17
CA ALA A 137 9.18 -1.18 -21.56
C ALA A 137 8.48 -2.08 -22.59
N PRO A 138 8.52 -3.41 -22.41
CA PRO A 138 7.91 -4.35 -23.34
C PRO A 138 6.37 -4.32 -23.32
N VAL A 139 5.76 -3.84 -22.23
CA VAL A 139 4.32 -3.72 -22.03
C VAL A 139 4.00 -2.45 -21.23
N LEU A 140 2.80 -1.91 -21.42
CA LEU A 140 2.39 -0.61 -20.86
C LEU A 140 2.36 -0.62 -19.33
N GLU A 141 1.90 -1.72 -18.72
CA GLU A 141 1.84 -1.89 -17.27
C GLU A 141 3.23 -1.81 -16.63
N MET A 142 4.24 -2.32 -17.34
CA MET A 142 5.63 -2.31 -16.87
C MET A 142 6.24 -0.91 -17.00
N ASP A 143 5.88 -0.15 -18.04
CA ASP A 143 6.31 1.24 -18.18
C ASP A 143 5.68 2.14 -17.11
N ALA A 144 4.38 1.92 -16.84
CA ALA A 144 3.66 2.58 -15.77
C ALA A 144 4.28 2.27 -14.41
N LEU A 145 4.49 0.98 -14.08
CA LEU A 145 5.15 0.57 -12.84
C LEU A 145 6.51 1.24 -12.67
N PHE A 146 7.35 1.21 -13.72
CA PHE A 146 8.65 1.85 -13.70
C PHE A 146 8.56 3.34 -13.45
N GLY A 147 7.72 4.05 -14.20
CA GLY A 147 7.52 5.49 -14.03
C GLY A 147 7.08 5.85 -12.60
N LEU A 148 6.08 5.15 -12.09
CA LEU A 148 5.51 5.41 -10.77
C LEU A 148 6.51 5.13 -9.64
N VAL A 149 7.27 4.04 -9.70
CA VAL A 149 8.30 3.71 -8.69
C VAL A 149 9.46 4.72 -8.73
N ARG A 150 9.77 5.26 -9.92
CA ARG A 150 10.86 6.23 -10.11
C ARG A 150 10.46 7.69 -9.86
N GLY A 151 9.23 7.96 -9.44
CA GLY A 151 8.77 9.34 -9.24
C GLY A 151 8.56 10.13 -10.53
N LYS A 152 8.33 9.43 -11.65
CA LYS A 152 8.05 10.00 -12.98
C LYS A 152 6.63 9.63 -13.41
N PRO A 153 5.59 10.23 -12.80
CA PRO A 153 4.20 9.89 -13.06
C PRO A 153 3.80 10.14 -14.52
N GLU A 154 4.54 10.96 -15.26
CA GLU A 154 4.29 11.28 -16.68
C GLU A 154 4.27 10.02 -17.56
N ARG A 155 5.07 9.00 -17.23
CA ARG A 155 5.06 7.73 -17.98
C ARG A 155 3.72 7.02 -17.91
N TYR A 156 3.01 7.13 -16.78
CA TYR A 156 1.63 6.63 -16.66
C TYR A 156 0.62 7.60 -17.27
N LEU A 157 0.76 8.90 -16.98
CA LEU A 157 -0.22 9.92 -17.39
C LEU A 157 -0.33 10.10 -18.90
N HIS A 158 0.74 9.82 -19.66
CA HIS A 158 0.71 9.80 -21.12
C HIS A 158 -0.01 8.58 -21.72
N LEU A 159 -0.32 7.56 -20.93
CA LEU A 159 -1.07 6.39 -21.39
C LEU A 159 -2.57 6.70 -21.39
N GLU A 160 -3.29 6.14 -22.36
CA GLU A 160 -4.74 6.11 -22.35
C GLU A 160 -5.20 4.92 -21.49
N ASP A 161 -5.77 5.22 -20.33
CA ASP A 161 -6.16 4.24 -19.30
C ASP A 161 -7.47 4.73 -18.66
N PRO A 162 -8.60 4.63 -19.38
CA PRO A 162 -9.89 5.17 -18.91
C PRO A 162 -10.55 4.29 -17.84
N ASP A 163 -10.25 2.99 -17.83
CA ASP A 163 -10.75 1.99 -16.89
C ASP A 163 -9.75 1.67 -15.76
N TYR A 164 -8.60 2.37 -15.74
CA TYR A 164 -7.52 2.20 -14.77
C TYR A 164 -6.90 0.78 -14.75
N ALA A 165 -7.14 -0.03 -15.78
CA ALA A 165 -6.68 -1.42 -15.84
C ALA A 165 -5.15 -1.51 -15.97
N ILE A 166 -4.51 -0.54 -16.62
CA ILE A 166 -3.04 -0.51 -16.73
C ILE A 166 -2.44 -0.24 -15.35
N PHE A 167 -2.98 0.75 -14.62
CA PHE A 167 -2.53 1.06 -13.27
C PHE A 167 -2.74 -0.12 -12.32
N GLU A 168 -3.91 -0.75 -12.36
CA GLU A 168 -4.24 -1.89 -11.50
C GLU A 168 -3.25 -3.04 -11.68
N LYS A 169 -2.96 -3.44 -12.93
CA LYS A 169 -1.97 -4.48 -13.20
C LYS A 169 -0.56 -4.09 -12.77
N ALA A 170 -0.18 -2.82 -12.95
CA ALA A 170 1.10 -2.31 -12.46
C ALA A 170 1.20 -2.40 -10.92
N TRP A 171 0.12 -2.06 -10.22
CA TRP A 171 0.01 -2.16 -8.77
C TRP A 171 0.09 -3.61 -8.27
N LEU A 172 -0.62 -4.53 -8.93
CA LEU A 172 -0.58 -5.96 -8.61
C LEU A 172 0.81 -6.57 -8.82
N ALA A 173 1.55 -6.10 -9.82
CA ALA A 173 2.92 -6.54 -10.09
C ALA A 173 3.96 -5.95 -9.12
N ALA A 174 3.63 -4.86 -8.42
CA ALA A 174 4.55 -4.15 -7.55
C ALA A 174 4.83 -4.91 -6.24
N SER A 175 6.09 -4.94 -5.81
CA SER A 175 6.49 -5.38 -4.48
C SER A 175 6.04 -4.40 -3.39
N GLY A 176 6.06 -4.80 -2.11
CA GLY A 176 5.69 -3.91 -1.00
C GLY A 176 6.52 -2.62 -0.95
N ALA A 177 7.83 -2.70 -1.21
CA ALA A 177 8.70 -1.52 -1.28
C ALA A 177 8.39 -0.62 -2.49
N GLN A 178 8.04 -1.21 -3.63
CA GLN A 178 7.61 -0.47 -4.81
C GLN A 178 6.29 0.26 -4.55
N ARG A 179 5.31 -0.40 -3.92
CA ARG A 179 4.03 0.19 -3.53
C ARG A 179 4.22 1.43 -2.65
N GLN A 180 5.11 1.38 -1.65
CA GLN A 180 5.45 2.55 -0.84
C GLN A 180 6.00 3.72 -1.67
N ARG A 181 6.87 3.45 -2.65
CA ARG A 181 7.38 4.48 -3.55
C ARG A 181 6.30 5.04 -4.48
N ILE A 182 5.38 4.20 -4.95
CA ILE A 182 4.22 4.63 -5.72
C ILE A 182 3.35 5.59 -4.90
N SER A 183 3.09 5.28 -3.62
CA SER A 183 2.36 6.16 -2.70
C SER A 183 3.06 7.52 -2.51
N LEU A 184 4.39 7.55 -2.42
CA LEU A 184 5.15 8.81 -2.37
C LEU A 184 5.03 9.61 -3.67
N THR A 185 5.12 8.93 -4.82
CA THR A 185 4.94 9.55 -6.13
C THR A 185 3.55 10.15 -6.28
N LEU A 186 2.53 9.45 -5.77
CA LEU A 186 1.15 9.94 -5.75
C LEU A 186 1.05 11.29 -5.03
N LEU A 187 1.52 11.36 -3.78
CA LEU A 187 1.48 12.57 -2.94
C LEU A 187 2.25 13.74 -3.58
N ASN A 188 3.38 13.45 -4.22
CA ASN A 188 4.21 14.48 -4.85
C ASN A 188 3.66 14.98 -6.19
N SER A 189 2.94 14.14 -6.93
CA SER A 189 2.47 14.47 -8.28
C SER A 189 1.34 15.51 -8.30
N GLN A 190 0.48 15.49 -7.28
CA GLN A 190 -0.74 16.32 -7.19
C GLN A 190 -1.61 16.22 -8.46
N GLN A 191 -1.67 15.05 -9.10
CA GLN A 191 -2.44 14.83 -10.33
C GLN A 191 -3.76 14.10 -10.04
N PRO A 192 -4.94 14.71 -10.32
CA PRO A 192 -6.24 14.11 -10.00
C PRO A 192 -6.43 12.73 -10.64
N ARG A 193 -6.02 12.58 -11.91
CA ARG A 193 -6.14 11.32 -12.66
C ARG A 193 -5.35 10.18 -12.01
N LEU A 194 -4.17 10.48 -11.46
CA LEU A 194 -3.35 9.49 -10.77
C LEU A 194 -3.98 9.06 -9.45
N ILE A 195 -4.60 9.99 -8.72
CA ILE A 195 -5.32 9.69 -7.47
C ILE A 195 -6.54 8.82 -7.74
N ALA A 196 -7.30 9.10 -8.79
CA ALA A 196 -8.43 8.26 -9.19
C ALA A 196 -7.99 6.84 -9.57
N ALA A 197 -6.91 6.71 -10.35
CA ALA A 197 -6.36 5.41 -10.75
C ALA A 197 -5.82 4.62 -9.55
N TYR A 198 -5.11 5.31 -8.65
CA TYR A 198 -4.62 4.73 -7.41
C TYR A 198 -5.77 4.17 -6.60
N ASP A 199 -6.78 4.99 -6.30
CA ASP A 199 -7.90 4.56 -5.49
C ASP A 199 -8.65 3.37 -6.11
N HIS A 200 -8.86 3.38 -7.44
CA HIS A 200 -9.53 2.28 -8.13
C HIS A 200 -8.80 0.94 -7.94
N ALA A 201 -7.48 0.91 -8.09
CA ALA A 201 -6.67 -0.30 -7.99
C ALA A 201 -6.57 -0.88 -6.56
N VAL A 202 -6.98 -0.09 -5.57
CA VAL A 202 -6.61 -0.23 -4.17
C VAL A 202 -7.80 -0.62 -3.29
N ARG A 203 -9.02 -0.43 -3.80
CA ARG A 203 -10.35 -0.52 -3.14
C ARG A 203 -10.49 -1.41 -1.90
N ASP A 204 -9.92 -2.62 -1.89
CA ASP A 204 -10.08 -3.59 -0.79
C ASP A 204 -8.87 -3.71 0.16
N GLU A 205 -7.71 -3.14 -0.19
CA GLU A 205 -6.42 -3.38 0.51
C GLU A 205 -5.90 -2.22 1.37
N HIS A 206 -6.58 -1.06 1.49
CA HIS A 206 -5.91 0.18 1.96
C HIS A 206 -6.47 0.96 3.16
N ASP A 207 -5.54 1.76 3.68
CA ASP A 207 -5.71 2.94 4.51
C ASP A 207 -6.31 4.11 3.69
N PRO A 208 -7.59 4.48 3.90
CA PRO A 208 -8.25 5.58 3.18
C PRO A 208 -7.58 6.95 3.39
N GLN A 209 -6.73 7.09 4.42
CA GLN A 209 -6.09 8.35 4.77
C GLN A 209 -5.14 8.85 3.67
N LEU A 210 -4.42 7.96 2.97
CA LEU A 210 -3.48 8.37 1.92
C LEU A 210 -4.19 9.09 0.76
N VAL A 211 -5.35 8.56 0.34
CA VAL A 211 -6.14 9.15 -0.75
C VAL A 211 -6.68 10.51 -0.31
N ILE A 212 -7.18 10.61 0.93
CA ILE A 212 -7.64 11.87 1.52
C ILE A 212 -6.51 12.91 1.51
N GLU A 213 -5.31 12.57 1.98
CA GLU A 213 -4.17 13.48 1.98
C GLU A 213 -3.74 13.88 0.56
N ALA A 214 -3.73 12.94 -0.39
CA ALA A 214 -3.42 13.25 -1.79
C ALA A 214 -4.45 14.22 -2.41
N LEU A 215 -5.74 14.04 -2.12
CA LEU A 215 -6.82 14.93 -2.58
C LEU A 215 -6.73 16.32 -1.94
N LYS A 216 -6.39 16.40 -0.64
CA LYS A 216 -6.12 17.67 0.06
C LYS A 216 -4.97 18.43 -0.61
N LEU A 217 -3.86 17.75 -0.91
CA LEU A 217 -2.69 18.36 -1.58
C LEU A 217 -2.99 18.79 -3.02
N CYS A 218 -3.80 18.01 -3.74
CA CYS A 218 -4.19 18.30 -5.11
C CYS A 218 -5.21 19.46 -5.22
N GLY A 219 -5.95 19.75 -4.14
CA GLY A 219 -7.04 20.73 -4.15
C GLY A 219 -8.30 20.26 -4.90
N ASP A 220 -8.45 18.94 -5.13
CA ASP A 220 -9.66 18.39 -5.75
C ASP A 220 -10.74 18.17 -4.68
N HIS A 221 -11.42 19.26 -4.33
CA HIS A 221 -12.45 19.26 -3.29
C HIS A 221 -13.72 18.51 -3.70
N ASP A 222 -14.02 18.38 -4.99
CA ASP A 222 -15.17 17.61 -5.46
C ASP A 222 -14.95 16.11 -5.22
N ALA A 223 -13.77 15.60 -5.58
CA ALA A 223 -13.41 14.21 -5.30
C ALA A 223 -13.23 13.97 -3.79
N LEU A 224 -12.67 14.93 -3.04
CA LEU A 224 -12.55 14.84 -1.58
C LEU A 224 -13.93 14.74 -0.91
N PHE A 225 -14.93 15.46 -1.42
CA PHE A 225 -16.30 15.36 -0.93
C PHE A 225 -16.91 13.98 -1.21
N ASP A 226 -16.71 13.43 -2.41
CA ASP A 226 -17.23 12.10 -2.74
C ASP A 226 -16.60 11.01 -1.88
N ARG A 227 -15.36 11.21 -1.40
CA ARG A 227 -14.71 10.32 -0.43
C ARG A 227 -15.27 10.34 0.96
N LEU A 228 -16.16 11.26 1.31
CA LEU A 228 -16.86 11.18 2.60
C LEU A 228 -17.71 9.91 2.67
N GLN A 229 -18.15 9.37 1.53
CA GLN A 229 -18.86 8.09 1.46
C GLN A 229 -17.95 6.93 1.90
N GLY A 230 -18.41 6.18 2.89
CA GLY A 230 -17.71 5.02 3.47
C GLY A 230 -16.80 5.36 4.66
N LEU A 231 -16.50 6.63 4.90
CA LEU A 231 -15.68 7.05 6.04
C LEU A 231 -16.48 7.07 7.33
N ALA A 232 -15.80 6.76 8.43
CA ALA A 232 -16.32 6.99 9.77
C ALA A 232 -16.40 8.51 10.05
N PHE A 233 -17.39 8.91 10.84
CA PHE A 233 -17.73 10.30 11.06
C PHE A 233 -16.57 11.11 11.68
N ASN A 234 -15.76 10.48 12.53
CA ASN A 234 -14.52 11.09 13.05
C ASN A 234 -13.54 11.50 11.93
N ALA A 235 -13.33 10.65 10.92
CA ALA A 235 -12.46 10.98 9.78
C ALA A 235 -13.09 12.06 8.89
N VAL A 236 -14.42 12.08 8.78
CA VAL A 236 -15.16 13.13 8.06
C VAL A 236 -14.96 14.49 8.75
N LEU A 237 -14.97 14.53 10.09
CA LEU A 237 -14.70 15.76 10.84
C LEU A 237 -13.27 16.29 10.59
N GLU A 238 -12.27 15.43 10.39
CA GLU A 238 -10.92 15.87 9.99
C GLU A 238 -10.90 16.55 8.62
N VAL A 239 -11.69 16.04 7.67
CA VAL A 239 -11.84 16.65 6.34
C VAL A 239 -12.56 18.00 6.43
N ILE A 240 -13.59 18.10 7.27
CA ILE A 240 -14.32 19.36 7.50
C ILE A 240 -13.44 20.39 8.21
N ALA A 241 -12.63 19.95 9.18
CA ALA A 241 -11.64 20.81 9.82
C ALA A 241 -10.66 21.39 8.79
N PHE A 242 -10.18 20.55 7.87
CA PHE A 242 -9.34 20.99 6.75
C PHE A 242 -10.04 22.04 5.88
N TRP A 243 -11.32 21.88 5.52
CA TRP A 243 -12.07 22.91 4.78
C TRP A 243 -12.27 24.18 5.60
N ALA A 244 -12.51 24.06 6.91
CA ALA A 244 -12.68 25.20 7.81
C ALA A 244 -11.40 26.05 7.93
N GLU A 245 -10.22 25.42 7.87
CA GLU A 245 -8.90 26.05 7.92
C GLU A 245 -8.42 26.58 6.58
N SER A 246 -8.55 25.78 5.51
CA SER A 246 -8.06 26.13 4.17
C SER A 246 -8.99 27.08 3.41
N GLY A 247 -10.28 27.11 3.76
CA GLY A 247 -11.31 27.84 3.02
C GLY A 247 -11.66 27.23 1.65
N GLY A 248 -11.14 26.05 1.34
CA GLY A 248 -11.46 25.32 0.11
C GLY A 248 -12.87 24.75 0.11
N HIS A 249 -13.49 24.67 -1.06
CA HIS A 249 -14.82 24.07 -1.23
C HIS A 249 -14.95 23.38 -2.60
N PRO A 250 -15.86 22.39 -2.73
CA PRO A 250 -16.22 21.77 -4.00
C PRO A 250 -16.66 22.79 -5.05
N LYS A 251 -16.51 22.49 -6.35
CA LYS A 251 -16.96 23.37 -7.44
C LYS A 251 -18.46 23.20 -7.71
N ALA A 252 -19.00 22.01 -7.49
CA ALA A 252 -20.43 21.76 -7.65
C ALA A 252 -21.23 22.54 -6.60
N SER A 253 -22.20 23.36 -7.05
CA SER A 253 -22.95 24.28 -6.17
C SER A 253 -23.68 23.57 -5.02
N ALA A 254 -24.25 22.39 -5.28
CA ALA A 254 -24.91 21.58 -4.26
C ALA A 254 -23.93 21.08 -3.19
N LYS A 255 -22.75 20.58 -3.59
CA LYS A 255 -21.71 20.12 -2.67
C LYS A 255 -21.12 21.29 -1.88
N ALA A 256 -20.88 22.43 -2.53
CA ALA A 256 -20.37 23.64 -1.90
C ALA A 256 -21.29 24.13 -0.78
N ALA A 257 -22.60 24.20 -1.02
CA ALA A 257 -23.59 24.60 -0.02
C ALA A 257 -23.61 23.67 1.21
N ILE A 258 -23.44 22.35 1.01
CA ILE A 258 -23.34 21.39 2.11
C ILE A 258 -22.05 21.59 2.89
N VAL A 259 -20.91 21.77 2.21
CA VAL A 259 -19.62 22.02 2.89
C VAL A 259 -19.65 23.30 3.70
N GLU A 260 -20.22 24.39 3.18
CA GLU A 260 -20.37 25.65 3.92
C GLU A 260 -21.20 25.48 5.20
N GLN A 261 -22.33 24.79 5.11
CA GLN A 261 -23.18 24.49 6.27
C GLN A 261 -22.47 23.57 7.27
N ALA A 262 -21.77 22.54 6.79
CA ALA A 262 -21.01 21.63 7.63
C ALA A 262 -19.86 22.34 8.35
N VAL A 263 -19.13 23.24 7.68
CA VAL A 263 -18.07 24.07 8.27
C VAL A 263 -18.62 25.02 9.32
N ALA A 264 -19.79 25.63 9.09
CA ALA A 264 -20.43 26.48 10.08
C ALA A 264 -20.80 25.68 11.35
N LEU A 265 -21.45 24.53 11.19
CA LEU A 265 -21.79 23.64 12.30
C LEU A 265 -20.53 23.13 13.02
N TYR A 266 -19.46 22.81 12.28
CA TYR A 266 -18.19 22.38 12.87
C TYR A 266 -17.57 23.46 13.76
N ARG A 267 -17.60 24.73 13.33
CA ARG A 267 -17.09 25.85 14.13
C ARG A 267 -17.87 26.01 15.44
N ASP A 268 -19.20 25.91 15.39
CA ASP A 268 -20.04 25.91 16.59
C ASP A 268 -19.66 24.76 17.55
N VAL A 269 -19.48 23.55 17.02
CA VAL A 269 -19.06 22.37 17.79
C VAL A 269 -17.68 22.59 18.42
N ALA A 270 -16.74 23.17 17.67
CA ALA A 270 -15.39 23.44 18.14
C ALA A 270 -15.34 24.48 19.27
N GLU A 271 -16.22 25.48 19.25
CA GLU A 271 -16.35 26.48 20.32
C GLU A 271 -16.90 25.88 21.62
N GLN A 272 -17.73 24.85 21.52
CA GLN A 272 -18.29 24.13 22.67
C GLN A 272 -17.33 23.12 23.28
N LEU A 273 -16.27 22.71 22.56
CA LEU A 273 -15.25 21.85 23.12
C LEU A 273 -14.53 22.58 24.27
N PRO A 274 -14.28 21.90 25.41
CA PRO A 274 -13.45 22.47 26.45
C PRO A 274 -12.13 22.90 25.83
N LYS A 275 -11.75 24.18 25.95
CA LYS A 275 -10.44 24.66 25.49
C LYS A 275 -9.39 23.67 25.94
N SER A 276 -8.68 23.07 24.98
CA SER A 276 -7.63 22.08 25.20
C SER A 276 -6.81 22.54 26.40
N ARG A 277 -6.88 21.78 27.52
CA ARG A 277 -6.18 22.19 28.73
C ARG A 277 -4.71 22.42 28.36
N PRO A 278 -4.16 23.62 28.61
CA PRO A 278 -2.79 23.91 28.22
C PRO A 278 -1.84 23.00 29.00
N SER A 279 -0.89 22.45 28.24
CA SER A 279 0.30 21.68 28.62
C SER A 279 0.07 20.50 29.57
N THR A 280 0.32 19.29 29.05
CA THR A 280 0.94 18.18 29.79
C THR A 280 1.76 18.71 30.98
N PRO A 281 1.52 18.26 32.23
CA PRO A 281 2.28 18.71 33.39
C PRO A 281 3.78 18.72 33.11
N PRO A 282 4.55 19.74 33.52
CA PRO A 282 5.97 19.81 33.21
C PRO A 282 6.69 18.54 33.68
N GLY A 283 7.43 17.90 32.76
CA GLY A 283 8.08 16.61 32.99
C GLY A 283 7.26 15.38 32.55
N THR A 284 6.05 15.55 32.00
CA THR A 284 5.29 14.45 31.39
C THR A 284 5.51 14.38 29.88
N GLN A 285 5.57 13.16 29.35
CA GLN A 285 5.73 12.89 27.93
C GLN A 285 4.57 12.01 27.46
N GLU A 286 4.07 12.26 26.25
CA GLU A 286 3.09 11.41 25.58
C GLU A 286 3.70 10.00 25.37
N ILE A 287 2.95 8.97 25.74
CA ILE A 287 3.46 7.60 25.91
C ILE A 287 3.80 6.95 24.57
N PHE A 288 3.01 7.18 23.52
CA PHE A 288 3.28 6.63 22.19
C PHE A 288 4.51 7.29 21.58
N ALA A 289 4.66 8.61 21.71
CA ALA A 289 5.84 9.35 21.28
C ALA A 289 7.10 8.93 22.03
N PHE A 290 6.98 8.59 23.32
CA PHE A 290 8.08 8.01 24.08
C PHE A 290 8.49 6.63 23.54
N TRP A 291 7.53 5.75 23.28
CA TRP A 291 7.81 4.42 22.73
C TRP A 291 8.42 4.48 21.33
N THR A 292 7.87 5.29 20.42
CA THR A 292 8.41 5.45 19.06
C THR A 292 9.86 5.95 19.07
N LYS A 293 10.21 6.86 19.99
CA LYS A 293 11.60 7.33 20.14
C LYS A 293 12.52 6.25 20.69
N ARG A 294 12.02 5.37 21.56
CA ARG A 294 12.79 4.32 22.22
C ARG A 294 13.05 3.11 21.31
N TYR A 295 12.04 2.68 20.55
CA TYR A 295 12.07 1.44 19.75
C TYR A 295 12.34 1.74 18.27
N GLN A 296 13.56 2.19 17.97
CA GLN A 296 13.96 2.51 16.59
C GLN A 296 14.40 1.27 15.79
N SER A 297 14.89 0.22 16.45
CA SER A 297 15.40 -1.00 15.82
C SER A 297 14.62 -2.26 16.25
N ASP A 298 14.54 -3.23 15.36
CA ASP A 298 13.84 -4.50 15.60
C ASP A 298 14.47 -5.31 16.74
N GLU A 299 15.78 -5.17 16.94
CA GLU A 299 16.51 -5.80 18.04
C GLU A 299 16.03 -5.28 19.41
N SER A 300 15.79 -3.97 19.51
CA SER A 300 15.29 -3.35 20.75
C SER A 300 13.86 -3.80 21.07
N ILE A 301 13.05 -4.01 20.03
CA ILE A 301 11.68 -4.53 20.15
C ILE A 301 11.71 -5.97 20.65
N ARG A 302 12.48 -6.86 19.99
CA ARG A 302 12.58 -8.28 20.37
C ARG A 302 13.00 -8.49 21.82
N LYS A 303 13.95 -7.68 22.29
CA LYS A 303 14.45 -7.76 23.67
C LYS A 303 13.37 -7.41 24.69
N ASP A 304 12.62 -6.34 24.44
CA ASP A 304 11.67 -5.80 25.42
C ASP A 304 10.28 -6.48 25.35
N LEU A 305 9.96 -7.26 24.31
CA LEU A 305 8.75 -8.12 24.27
C LEU A 305 8.71 -9.14 25.41
N SER A 306 9.88 -9.62 25.86
CA SER A 306 10.04 -10.53 26.99
C SER A 306 10.41 -9.83 28.30
N SER A 307 10.24 -8.50 28.38
CA SER A 307 10.59 -7.72 29.57
C SER A 307 9.67 -8.06 30.77
N PRO A 308 10.16 -8.06 32.02
CA PRO A 308 9.30 -8.18 33.19
C PRO A 308 8.37 -6.95 33.35
N ASP A 309 8.75 -5.80 32.79
CA ASP A 309 7.97 -4.55 32.88
C ASP A 309 6.85 -4.51 31.82
N PRO A 310 5.56 -4.45 32.23
CA PRO A 310 4.43 -4.45 31.30
C PRO A 310 4.39 -3.23 30.38
N PHE A 311 4.92 -2.07 30.78
CA PHE A 311 4.96 -0.89 29.92
C PHE A 311 6.05 -0.99 28.85
N ARG A 312 7.14 -1.72 29.12
CA ARG A 312 8.15 -2.03 28.10
C ARG A 312 7.62 -3.03 27.09
N ARG A 313 6.92 -4.08 27.55
CA ARG A 313 6.26 -5.03 26.65
C ARG A 313 5.21 -4.33 25.79
N ALA A 314 4.38 -3.47 26.36
CA ALA A 314 3.38 -2.69 25.63
C ALA A 314 4.02 -1.79 24.56
N GLY A 315 5.09 -1.06 24.89
CA GLY A 315 5.80 -0.23 23.91
C GLY A 315 6.46 -1.02 22.77
N ALA A 316 7.08 -2.17 23.10
CA ALA A 316 7.63 -3.09 22.11
C ALA A 316 6.53 -3.71 21.23
N LEU A 317 5.38 -4.06 21.82
CA LEU A 317 4.20 -4.55 21.10
C LEU A 317 3.66 -3.49 20.15
N TYR A 318 3.52 -2.24 20.60
CA TYR A 318 3.02 -1.12 19.79
C TYR A 318 3.91 -0.89 18.56
N CYS A 319 5.22 -0.75 18.77
CA CYS A 319 6.16 -0.49 17.69
C CYS A 319 6.36 -1.73 16.80
N GLY A 320 6.32 -2.93 17.37
CA GLY A 320 6.45 -4.18 16.64
C GLY A 320 5.24 -4.47 15.75
N ALA A 321 4.02 -4.20 16.24
CA ALA A 321 2.79 -4.36 15.48
C ALA A 321 2.73 -3.42 14.27
N GLN A 322 3.17 -2.17 14.42
CA GLN A 322 3.27 -1.22 13.29
C GLN A 322 4.27 -1.63 12.20
N ARG A 323 5.19 -2.57 12.50
CA ARG A 323 6.20 -3.10 11.57
C ARG A 323 5.88 -4.51 11.09
N ASP A 324 4.64 -4.99 11.30
CA ASP A 324 4.21 -6.36 11.02
C ASP A 324 5.08 -7.45 11.65
N PHE A 325 5.75 -7.12 12.76
CA PHE A 325 6.70 -8.01 13.43
C PHE A 325 6.01 -9.00 14.38
N ILE A 326 4.75 -8.74 14.77
CA ILE A 326 4.02 -9.51 15.77
C ILE A 326 2.96 -10.41 15.09
N PRO A 327 3.02 -11.74 15.26
CA PRO A 327 2.01 -12.65 14.71
C PRO A 327 0.62 -12.39 15.28
N ARG A 328 -0.43 -12.49 14.45
CA ARG A 328 -1.85 -12.33 14.87
C ARG A 328 -2.27 -13.28 16.00
N SER A 329 -1.69 -14.48 16.07
CA SER A 329 -1.94 -15.43 17.16
C SER A 329 -1.50 -14.89 18.51
N GLN A 330 -0.34 -14.23 18.56
CA GLN A 330 0.20 -13.61 19.76
C GLN A 330 -0.64 -12.41 20.21
N ILE A 331 -1.16 -11.64 19.25
CA ILE A 331 -2.06 -10.50 19.53
C ILE A 331 -3.35 -10.99 20.22
N ARG A 332 -3.94 -12.10 19.74
CA ARG A 332 -5.12 -12.72 20.36
C ARG A 332 -4.83 -13.25 21.77
N GLU A 333 -3.68 -13.87 21.97
CA GLU A 333 -3.27 -14.35 23.30
C GLU A 333 -3.11 -13.19 24.30
N ILE A 334 -2.50 -12.08 23.86
CA ILE A 334 -2.35 -10.86 24.66
C ILE A 334 -3.71 -10.21 24.95
N ALA A 335 -4.64 -10.21 24.00
CA ALA A 335 -6.00 -9.68 24.21
C ALA A 335 -6.72 -10.38 25.38
N ILE A 336 -6.51 -11.70 25.54
CA ILE A 336 -7.16 -12.49 26.59
C ILE A 336 -6.36 -12.42 27.91
N HIS A 337 -5.05 -12.70 27.85
CA HIS A 337 -4.21 -12.97 29.03
C HIS A 337 -3.18 -11.88 29.35
N GLY A 338 -3.02 -10.87 28.50
CA GLY A 338 -2.03 -9.80 28.67
C GLY A 338 -2.32 -8.88 29.86
N THR A 339 -1.33 -8.07 30.25
CA THR A 339 -1.56 -7.02 31.25
C THR A 339 -2.30 -5.83 30.66
N TRP A 340 -2.91 -4.98 31.50
CA TRP A 340 -3.71 -3.85 31.00
C TRP A 340 -2.95 -2.90 30.04
N PRO A 341 -1.64 -2.58 30.19
CA PRO A 341 -0.95 -1.75 29.21
C PRO A 341 -0.78 -2.44 27.85
N GLU A 342 -0.59 -3.76 27.85
CA GLU A 342 -0.48 -4.56 26.62
C GLU A 342 -1.84 -4.65 25.92
N LYS A 343 -2.91 -4.86 26.70
CA LYS A 343 -4.30 -4.83 26.21
C LYS A 343 -4.69 -3.46 25.66
N LEU A 344 -4.28 -2.36 26.30
CA LEU A 344 -4.49 -0.99 25.79
C LEU A 344 -3.92 -0.83 24.38
N VAL A 345 -2.70 -1.33 24.16
CA VAL A 345 -2.04 -1.26 22.84
C VAL A 345 -2.78 -2.11 21.81
N VAL A 346 -3.21 -3.32 22.18
CA VAL A 346 -3.99 -4.18 21.28
C VAL A 346 -5.34 -3.54 20.92
N GLN A 347 -6.04 -2.95 21.90
CA GLN A 347 -7.30 -2.25 21.66
C GLN A 347 -7.10 -1.02 20.77
N TYR A 348 -6.05 -0.22 21.02
CA TYR A 348 -5.74 0.96 20.22
C TYR A 348 -5.42 0.62 18.76
N LEU A 349 -4.63 -0.45 18.53
CA LEU A 349 -4.19 -0.81 17.18
C LEU A 349 -5.20 -1.66 16.39
N PHE A 350 -5.98 -2.51 17.07
CA PHE A 350 -6.79 -3.54 16.41
C PHE A 350 -8.28 -3.45 16.74
N ASN A 351 -8.71 -2.50 17.57
CA ASN A 351 -10.10 -2.31 17.98
C ASN A 351 -10.76 -3.61 18.45
N ALA A 352 -9.99 -4.48 19.13
CA ALA A 352 -10.42 -5.81 19.53
C ALA A 352 -11.41 -5.72 20.70
N SER A 353 -12.68 -5.93 20.42
CA SER A 353 -13.72 -6.12 21.43
C SER A 353 -13.66 -7.55 21.96
N ASP A 354 -13.30 -7.74 23.23
CA ASP A 354 -13.45 -9.06 23.86
C ASP A 354 -14.26 -8.95 25.16
N GLU A 355 -15.36 -9.70 25.22
CA GLU A 355 -16.17 -9.95 26.42
C GLU A 355 -15.56 -11.04 27.32
N SER A 356 -14.52 -11.73 26.83
CA SER A 356 -13.86 -12.89 27.46
C SER A 356 -12.54 -12.56 28.17
N ALA A 357 -12.24 -11.29 28.44
CA ALA A 357 -11.02 -10.90 29.13
C ALA A 357 -10.99 -11.42 30.58
N CYS A 358 -10.03 -12.30 30.90
CA CYS A 358 -9.78 -12.70 32.29
C CYS A 358 -9.00 -11.60 33.04
N ASN A 359 -9.38 -11.36 34.31
CA ASN A 359 -8.68 -10.50 35.27
C ASN A 359 -8.52 -9.02 34.84
N GLU A 360 -9.63 -8.32 34.59
CA GLU A 360 -9.60 -6.87 34.35
C GLU A 360 -9.89 -6.06 35.61
N HIS A 361 -8.92 -5.24 36.01
CA HIS A 361 -9.06 -4.22 37.08
C HIS A 361 -9.18 -2.80 36.50
N VAL A 362 -9.23 -2.67 35.18
CA VAL A 362 -9.35 -1.39 34.45
C VAL A 362 -10.70 -1.38 33.75
N ALA A 363 -11.44 -0.28 33.89
CA ALA A 363 -12.67 -0.06 33.14
C ALA A 363 -12.31 0.58 31.78
N TRP A 364 -12.47 -0.18 30.70
CA TRP A 364 -12.34 0.34 29.34
C TRP A 364 -13.60 1.13 29.00
N LEU A 365 -13.47 2.44 28.79
CA LEU A 365 -14.56 3.26 28.28
C LEU A 365 -14.73 2.91 26.79
N ARG A 366 -15.74 2.12 26.45
CA ARG A 366 -16.00 1.76 25.06
C ARG A 366 -16.71 2.90 24.35
N PRO A 367 -16.51 3.07 23.04
CA PRO A 367 -17.32 3.99 22.24
C PRO A 367 -18.84 3.74 22.37
N GLN A 368 -19.23 2.49 22.62
CA GLN A 368 -20.63 2.06 22.74
C GLN A 368 -21.29 2.54 24.05
N ASP A 369 -20.50 2.84 25.08
CA ASP A 369 -21.00 3.32 26.38
C ASP A 369 -21.23 4.84 26.39
N ASN A 370 -20.79 5.54 25.33
CA ASN A 370 -20.89 6.97 25.18
C ASN A 370 -21.57 7.31 23.85
N VAL A 371 -22.76 7.90 23.91
CA VAL A 371 -23.56 8.26 22.73
C VAL A 371 -22.76 9.08 21.70
N VAL A 372 -21.86 9.96 22.16
CA VAL A 372 -20.97 10.74 21.30
C VAL A 372 -20.00 9.85 20.52
N ALA A 373 -19.40 8.85 21.18
CA ALA A 373 -18.43 7.97 20.54
C ALA A 373 -19.11 6.97 19.59
N GLY A 374 -20.35 6.59 19.89
CA GLY A 374 -21.26 5.93 18.94
C GLY A 374 -21.44 6.76 17.66
N ILE A 375 -21.84 8.04 17.79
CA ILE A 375 -21.99 8.96 16.65
C ILE A 375 -20.69 9.11 15.85
N LEU A 376 -19.54 9.30 16.53
CA LEU A 376 -18.23 9.47 15.88
C LEU A 376 -17.75 8.23 15.10
N SER A 377 -18.24 7.04 15.45
CA SER A 377 -17.88 5.79 14.77
C SER A 377 -18.81 5.42 13.62
N MET A 378 -19.93 6.13 13.44
CA MET A 378 -20.88 5.88 12.35
C MET A 378 -20.23 6.14 10.99
N ARG A 379 -20.47 5.25 10.02
CA ARG A 379 -19.98 5.42 8.64
C ARG A 379 -21.02 6.16 7.81
N LEU A 380 -20.58 7.12 6.99
CA LEU A 380 -21.44 7.78 6.02
C LEU A 380 -21.68 6.90 4.78
N PRO A 381 -22.87 6.96 4.16
CA PRO A 381 -24.08 7.60 4.66
C PRO A 381 -24.81 6.79 5.74
N GLY A 382 -24.46 5.52 5.96
CA GLY A 382 -25.26 4.60 6.77
C GLY A 382 -26.51 4.15 6.03
N THR A 383 -27.50 3.64 6.76
CA THR A 383 -28.81 3.22 6.20
C THR A 383 -29.88 4.31 6.39
N LEU A 384 -30.96 4.23 5.59
CA LEU A 384 -32.11 5.13 5.73
C LEU A 384 -32.78 5.01 7.11
N GLU A 385 -32.98 3.78 7.60
CA GLU A 385 -33.52 3.54 8.94
C GLU A 385 -32.68 4.17 10.05
N GLU A 386 -31.35 4.07 9.96
CA GLU A 386 -30.43 4.71 10.90
C GLU A 386 -30.55 6.23 10.82
N SER A 387 -30.66 6.80 9.61
CA SER A 387 -30.80 8.25 9.42
C SER A 387 -32.13 8.77 9.98
N SER A 388 -33.25 8.08 9.75
CA SER A 388 -34.56 8.46 10.31
C SER A 388 -34.55 8.40 11.85
N ARG A 389 -33.97 7.34 12.44
CA ARG A 389 -33.79 7.26 13.89
C ARG A 389 -32.93 8.39 14.47
N LEU A 390 -31.87 8.79 13.76
CA LEU A 390 -31.02 9.91 14.17
C LEU A 390 -31.75 11.26 14.06
N ALA A 391 -32.60 11.42 13.05
CA ALA A 391 -33.45 12.60 12.90
C ALA A 391 -34.49 12.71 14.04
N ASP A 392 -35.09 11.60 14.46
CA ASP A 392 -35.99 11.57 15.63
C ASP A 392 -35.25 11.93 16.92
N GLN A 393 -34.03 11.39 17.10
CA GLN A 393 -33.18 11.75 18.24
C GLN A 393 -32.80 13.23 18.26
N LEU A 394 -32.64 13.85 17.07
CA LEU A 394 -32.36 15.27 16.93
C LEU A 394 -33.49 16.13 17.50
N GLN A 395 -34.76 15.71 17.33
CA GLN A 395 -35.92 16.42 17.87
C GLN A 395 -36.01 16.34 19.40
N GLY A 396 -35.42 15.31 20.02
CA GLY A 396 -35.48 15.07 21.46
C GLY A 396 -34.37 15.72 22.30
N VAL A 397 -33.28 16.20 21.68
CA VAL A 397 -32.12 16.78 22.39
C VAL A 397 -32.12 18.31 22.29
N SER A 398 -31.80 19.01 23.39
CA SER A 398 -31.68 20.48 23.40
C SER A 398 -30.69 20.97 22.33
N ALA A 399 -31.08 22.01 21.58
CA ALA A 399 -30.32 22.58 20.47
C ALA A 399 -28.94 23.15 20.86
N GLU A 400 -28.74 23.49 22.13
CA GLU A 400 -27.48 23.99 22.67
C GLU A 400 -26.50 22.87 23.07
N ASN A 401 -26.93 21.60 23.03
CA ASN A 401 -26.10 20.47 23.42
C ASN A 401 -25.09 20.12 22.31
N TYR A 402 -23.84 19.90 22.69
CA TYR A 402 -22.77 19.39 21.83
C TYR A 402 -23.19 18.14 21.02
N GLN A 403 -23.91 17.21 21.67
CA GLN A 403 -24.43 16.03 21.00
C GLN A 403 -25.43 16.38 19.89
N HIS A 404 -26.29 17.36 20.10
CA HIS A 404 -27.27 17.80 19.10
C HIS A 404 -26.58 18.38 17.87
N LYS A 405 -25.53 19.19 18.06
CA LYS A 405 -24.74 19.77 16.97
C LYS A 405 -23.97 18.72 16.16
N LEU A 406 -23.42 17.70 16.82
CA LEU A 406 -22.81 16.56 16.13
C LEU A 406 -23.84 15.77 15.31
N LEU A 407 -25.03 15.52 15.87
CA LEU A 407 -26.12 14.85 15.16
C LEU A 407 -26.63 15.68 13.97
N GLN A 408 -26.73 17.02 14.12
CA GLN A 408 -27.07 17.93 13.01
C GLN A 408 -26.06 17.83 11.87
N LEU A 409 -24.76 17.80 12.20
CA LEU A 409 -23.71 17.71 11.19
C LEU A 409 -23.73 16.34 10.48
N LEU A 410 -23.91 15.25 11.24
CA LEU A 410 -24.03 13.90 10.68
C LEU A 410 -25.24 13.79 9.74
N THR A 411 -26.43 14.19 10.21
CA THR A 411 -27.69 14.10 9.43
C THR A 411 -27.68 14.99 8.20
N LEU A 412 -27.03 16.17 8.23
CA LEU A 412 -26.81 17.01 7.05
C LEU A 412 -26.07 16.26 5.94
N LEU A 413 -24.99 15.55 6.29
CA LEU A 413 -24.18 14.81 5.32
C LEU A 413 -24.91 13.56 4.82
N GLN A 414 -25.54 12.80 5.73
CA GLN A 414 -26.36 11.64 5.36
C GLN A 414 -27.49 12.06 4.40
N GLY A 415 -28.18 13.15 4.71
CA GLY A 415 -29.27 13.68 3.88
C GLY A 415 -28.83 14.04 2.46
N TYR A 416 -27.56 14.44 2.24
CA TYR A 416 -27.05 14.64 0.88
C TYR A 416 -26.86 13.32 0.13
N PHE A 417 -26.21 12.34 0.75
CA PHE A 417 -25.87 11.06 0.10
C PHE A 417 -27.05 10.10 -0.04
N LEU A 418 -28.01 10.16 0.87
CA LEU A 418 -29.24 9.34 0.81
C LEU A 418 -30.29 9.95 -0.11
N ARG A 419 -30.12 11.21 -0.54
CA ARG A 419 -31.06 11.89 -1.44
C ARG A 419 -31.13 11.17 -2.78
N GLY A 420 -32.32 10.66 -3.12
CA GLY A 420 -32.57 9.95 -4.39
C GLY A 420 -32.52 8.43 -4.30
N LEU A 421 -32.30 7.85 -3.11
CA LEU A 421 -32.59 6.43 -2.87
C LEU A 421 -34.11 6.26 -2.75
N ILE A 422 -34.71 5.49 -3.66
CA ILE A 422 -36.11 5.05 -3.56
C ILE A 422 -36.09 3.70 -2.85
N THR A 423 -36.66 3.65 -1.64
CA THR A 423 -36.93 2.38 -0.94
C THR A 423 -38.38 2.00 -1.15
N VAL A 424 -38.60 0.81 -1.69
CA VAL A 424 -39.93 0.19 -1.76
C VAL A 424 -40.09 -0.65 -0.51
N ASP A 425 -40.93 -0.18 0.41
CA ASP A 425 -41.39 -1.01 1.53
C ASP A 425 -42.68 -1.73 1.14
N SER A 426 -42.85 -2.95 1.63
CA SER A 426 -44.04 -3.79 1.43
C SER A 426 -45.13 -3.55 2.48
N SER A 427 -44.95 -2.55 3.34
CA SER A 427 -45.95 -2.16 4.33
C SER A 427 -47.00 -1.24 3.68
N ASP A 428 -48.28 -1.51 3.94
CA ASP A 428 -49.41 -0.70 3.47
C ASP A 428 -49.51 0.67 4.19
N ASP A 429 -48.63 0.96 5.14
CA ASP A 429 -48.64 2.18 5.92
C ASP A 429 -47.57 3.15 5.41
N ALA A 430 -48.00 4.21 4.70
CA ALA A 430 -47.14 5.35 4.36
C ALA A 430 -46.78 6.15 5.63
N THR A 431 -45.79 5.66 6.38
CA THR A 431 -45.38 6.25 7.67
C THR A 431 -44.55 7.52 7.53
N GLU A 432 -43.93 7.77 6.36
CA GLU A 432 -43.13 8.97 6.09
C GLU A 432 -43.92 10.00 5.26
N SER A 433 -43.77 11.29 5.57
CA SER A 433 -44.50 12.39 4.92
C SER A 433 -44.24 12.57 3.40
N ASN A 434 -43.22 11.89 2.89
CA ASN A 434 -42.73 11.86 1.53
C ASN A 434 -42.88 10.47 0.87
N ALA A 435 -43.47 9.50 1.58
CA ALA A 435 -43.85 8.22 1.00
C ALA A 435 -45.09 8.42 0.11
N VAL A 436 -45.11 7.74 -1.04
CA VAL A 436 -46.25 7.75 -1.95
C VAL A 436 -46.66 6.30 -2.16
N GLU A 437 -47.93 6.00 -1.91
CA GLU A 437 -48.48 4.68 -2.17
C GLU A 437 -48.38 4.37 -3.66
N THR A 438 -47.80 3.22 -4.00
CA THR A 438 -47.57 2.83 -5.40
C THR A 438 -48.86 2.73 -6.21
N GLU A 439 -50.01 2.53 -5.55
CA GLU A 439 -51.34 2.51 -6.17
C GLU A 439 -51.88 3.91 -6.55
N GLU A 440 -51.35 4.98 -5.94
CA GLU A 440 -51.76 6.37 -6.21
C GLU A 440 -50.94 7.03 -7.33
N VAL A 441 -49.80 6.44 -7.72
CA VAL A 441 -48.92 6.97 -8.76
C VAL A 441 -49.26 6.36 -10.12
N THR A 442 -50.09 7.05 -10.88
CA THR A 442 -50.57 6.59 -12.20
C THR A 442 -49.63 6.92 -13.38
N ASP A 443 -48.59 7.74 -13.16
CA ASP A 443 -47.74 8.30 -14.23
C ASP A 443 -46.25 7.90 -14.15
N VAL A 444 -45.89 6.85 -13.39
CA VAL A 444 -44.50 6.38 -13.30
C VAL A 444 -44.38 4.97 -13.85
N GLU A 445 -43.59 4.79 -14.91
CA GLU A 445 -43.10 3.47 -15.34
C GLU A 445 -41.96 3.06 -14.39
N TRP A 446 -42.15 1.95 -13.68
CA TRP A 446 -41.21 1.37 -12.71
C TRP A 446 -40.20 0.42 -13.34
#